data_AF-A0A1D2REZ6-F1
#
_entry.id   AF-A0A1D2REZ6-F1
#
_cell.length_a   1.000
_cell.length_b   1.000
_cell.length_c   1.000
_cell.angle_alpha   90.00
_cell.angle_beta   90.00
_cell.angle_gamma   90.00
#
_symmetry.space_group_name_H-M   'P 1'
#
loop_
_entity.id
_entity.type
_entity.pdbx_description
1 polymer ?
#
loop_
_entity_poly.entity_id
_entity_poly.type
_entity_poly.pdbx_seq_one_letter_code
_entity_poly.pdbx_strand_id
1 'polypeptide(L)'
;MASRRKEIPVINPHDEPTTLMSLLCESKKPPKELSDDLFRYKVVMCPNCGIIQTTEGEESFRCRSCNKASRYRIKGDWHVKIADFPNPNAASAYAGEWAERIEMERREMQGKKTDAKWKK
;
A
#
# COMPACT_ATOMS: atom_id res chain seq x y z
N MET A 1 40.91 59.00 -1.60
CA MET A 1 39.69 58.54 -0.90
C MET A 1 38.53 58.62 -1.88
N ALA A 2 38.21 57.49 -2.52
CA ALA A 2 37.34 57.45 -3.69
C ALA A 2 35.89 57.16 -3.29
N SER A 3 35.02 58.13 -3.56
CA SER A 3 33.57 58.06 -3.47
C SER A 3 33.05 57.02 -4.47
N ARG A 4 32.72 55.81 -3.99
CA ARG A 4 32.02 54.80 -4.80
C ARG A 4 30.52 55.02 -4.65
N ARG A 5 29.94 55.74 -5.61
CA ARG A 5 28.50 55.65 -5.91
C ARG A 5 28.19 54.16 -6.14
N LYS A 6 27.39 53.55 -5.27
CA LYS A 6 26.82 52.22 -5.55
C LYS A 6 25.68 52.42 -6.52
N GLU A 7 25.83 51.84 -7.70
CA GLU A 7 24.83 51.81 -8.76
C GLU A 7 23.54 51.16 -8.24
N ILE A 8 22.42 51.81 -8.48
CA ILE A 8 21.08 51.25 -8.24
C ILE A 8 20.87 50.21 -9.36
N PRO A 9 20.59 48.93 -9.06
CA PRO A 9 20.29 47.98 -10.11
C PRO A 9 19.00 48.42 -10.83
N VAL A 10 19.10 48.53 -12.14
CA VAL A 10 17.98 48.81 -13.06
C VAL A 10 17.01 47.64 -12.97
N ILE A 11 15.91 47.83 -12.24
CA ILE A 11 14.81 46.86 -12.19
C ILE A 11 14.12 46.94 -13.55
N ASN A 12 14.30 45.89 -14.34
CA ASN A 12 13.67 45.74 -15.64
C ASN A 12 12.16 45.56 -15.41
N PRO A 13 11.27 46.36 -16.01
CA PRO A 13 9.81 46.30 -15.79
C PRO A 13 9.13 45.06 -16.43
N HIS A 14 9.91 44.01 -16.70
CA HIS A 14 9.49 42.73 -17.24
C HIS A 14 9.66 41.57 -16.24
N ASP A 15 10.05 41.86 -14.99
CA ASP A 15 9.85 40.93 -13.87
C ASP A 15 8.38 41.00 -13.48
N GLU A 16 7.62 40.04 -14.01
CA GLU A 16 6.18 39.92 -13.86
C GLU A 16 5.73 40.11 -12.42
N PRO A 17 4.54 40.69 -12.18
CA PRO A 17 3.96 40.64 -10.85
C PRO A 17 3.81 39.17 -10.49
N THR A 18 4.44 38.74 -9.40
CA THR A 18 4.14 37.47 -8.74
C THR A 18 2.70 37.55 -8.26
N THR A 19 1.78 37.33 -9.18
CA THR A 19 0.35 37.37 -8.96
C THR A 19 0.03 36.30 -7.93
N LEU A 20 -0.90 36.57 -7.01
CA LEU A 20 -1.40 35.64 -6.00
C LEU A 20 -1.76 34.23 -6.56
N MET A 21 -2.00 34.14 -7.88
CA MET A 21 -2.13 32.90 -8.64
C MET A 21 -0.92 31.96 -8.59
N SER A 22 0.31 32.46 -8.50
CA SER A 22 1.52 31.62 -8.44
C SER A 22 1.66 30.91 -7.08
N LEU A 23 1.26 31.56 -5.99
CA LEU A 23 1.24 30.98 -4.64
C LEU A 23 0.16 29.91 -4.45
N LEU A 24 -0.92 29.97 -5.23
CA LEU A 24 -2.00 28.97 -5.19
C LEU A 24 -1.67 27.71 -6.00
N CYS A 25 -0.61 27.71 -6.82
CA CYS A 25 -0.30 26.62 -7.75
C CYS A 25 0.62 25.53 -7.15
N GLU A 26 1.24 25.77 -5.98
CA GLU A 26 2.11 24.79 -5.28
C GLU A 26 1.35 23.81 -4.37
N SER A 27 0.02 23.90 -4.28
CA SER A 27 -0.79 22.94 -3.51
C SER A 27 -1.56 21.98 -4.42
N LYS A 28 -0.85 21.31 -5.35
CA LYS A 28 -1.38 20.19 -6.15
C LYS A 28 -1.21 18.83 -5.48
N LYS A 29 -1.22 18.76 -4.16
CA LYS A 29 -1.59 17.50 -3.49
C LYS A 29 -2.97 17.74 -2.91
N PRO A 30 -4.01 17.04 -3.40
CA PRO A 30 -5.30 17.07 -2.70
C PRO A 30 -5.02 16.70 -1.23
N PRO A 31 -5.73 17.31 -0.27
CA PRO A 31 -5.72 16.80 1.10
C PRO A 31 -5.94 15.29 0.98
N LYS A 32 -5.04 14.47 1.53
CA LYS A 32 -5.30 13.02 1.60
C LYS A 32 -6.62 12.91 2.35
N GLU A 33 -7.67 12.55 1.62
CA GLU A 33 -8.99 12.42 2.21
C GLU A 33 -8.87 11.43 3.35
N LEU A 34 -9.42 11.79 4.51
CA LEU A 34 -9.32 11.05 5.78
C LEU A 34 -9.64 9.54 5.63
N SER A 35 -10.34 9.17 4.55
CA SER A 35 -10.68 7.82 4.10
C SER A 35 -9.49 6.91 3.77
N ASP A 36 -8.36 7.44 3.29
CA ASP A 36 -7.20 6.60 2.92
C ASP A 36 -6.44 6.10 4.15
N ASP A 37 -6.38 6.90 5.22
CA ASP A 37 -5.72 6.53 6.48
C ASP A 37 -6.57 5.55 7.33
N LEU A 38 -7.86 5.42 7.04
CA LEU A 38 -8.78 4.51 7.73
C LEU A 38 -8.53 3.03 7.40
N PHE A 39 -7.74 2.69 6.40
CA PHE A 39 -7.46 1.29 6.02
C PHE A 39 -5.96 1.02 5.85
N ARG A 40 -5.18 1.52 6.82
CA ARG A 40 -3.73 1.39 6.85
C ARG A 40 -3.25 -0.05 6.91
N TYR A 41 -3.98 -0.93 7.60
CA TYR A 41 -3.58 -2.31 7.79
C TYR A 41 -4.28 -3.22 6.81
N LYS A 42 -3.52 -4.09 6.16
CA LYS A 42 -4.06 -5.08 5.23
C LYS A 42 -3.58 -6.47 5.64
N VAL A 43 -4.45 -7.45 5.53
CA VAL A 43 -4.11 -8.87 5.68
C VAL A 43 -4.08 -9.48 4.30
N VAL A 44 -2.94 -10.05 3.92
CA VAL A 44 -2.71 -10.56 2.57
C VAL A 44 -2.20 -12.00 2.60
N MET A 45 -2.70 -12.82 1.68
CA MET A 45 -2.15 -14.14 1.42
C MET A 45 -1.09 -14.07 0.33
N CYS A 46 0.13 -14.49 0.63
CA CYS A 46 1.22 -14.54 -0.33
C CYS A 46 0.89 -15.52 -1.47
N PRO A 47 0.87 -15.09 -2.75
CA PRO A 47 0.57 -15.99 -3.87
C PRO A 47 1.67 -17.03 -4.09
N ASN A 48 2.89 -16.76 -3.61
CA ASN A 48 4.05 -17.61 -3.85
C ASN A 48 4.22 -18.73 -2.83
N CYS A 49 3.92 -18.47 -1.55
CA CYS A 49 4.08 -19.46 -0.48
C CYS A 49 2.80 -19.75 0.32
N GLY A 50 1.69 -19.05 0.03
CA GLY A 50 0.40 -19.23 0.69
C GLY A 50 0.32 -18.71 2.12
N ILE A 51 1.38 -18.09 2.64
CA ILE A 51 1.39 -17.56 4.01
C ILE A 51 0.57 -16.28 4.09
N ILE A 52 -0.28 -16.22 5.11
CA ILE A 52 -1.08 -15.04 5.47
C ILE A 52 -0.24 -14.14 6.38
N GLN A 53 -0.25 -12.84 6.10
CA GLN A 53 0.51 -11.86 6.88
C GLN A 53 -0.17 -10.49 6.86
N THR A 54 0.15 -9.69 7.87
CA THR A 54 -0.24 -8.28 7.93
C THR A 54 0.78 -7.39 7.22
N THR A 55 0.31 -6.34 6.56
CA THR A 55 1.12 -5.37 5.84
C THR A 55 0.45 -3.99 5.85
N GLU A 56 1.26 -2.94 5.73
CA GLU A 56 0.79 -1.55 5.58
C GLU A 56 1.02 -1.05 4.14
N GLY A 57 1.34 -1.94 3.20
CA GLY A 57 1.57 -1.56 1.81
C GLY A 57 0.28 -1.13 1.13
N GLU A 58 0.32 -0.05 0.35
CA GLU A 58 -0.83 0.49 -0.40
C GLU A 58 -1.07 -0.28 -1.73
N GLU A 59 0.00 -0.54 -2.49
CA GLU A 59 -0.10 -1.19 -3.81
C GLU A 59 0.60 -2.55 -3.91
N SER A 60 1.55 -2.80 -3.01
CA SER A 60 2.38 -3.99 -3.03
C SER A 60 2.87 -4.34 -1.63
N PHE A 61 3.30 -5.58 -1.47
CA PHE A 61 3.85 -6.08 -0.23
C PHE A 61 5.05 -6.98 -0.49
N ARG A 62 5.89 -7.12 0.54
CA ARG A 62 6.96 -8.11 0.59
C ARG A 62 6.57 -9.20 1.57
N CYS A 63 6.61 -10.46 1.14
CA CYS A 63 6.35 -11.59 2.02
C CYS A 63 7.51 -11.75 3.01
N ARG A 64 7.21 -11.80 4.31
CA ARG A 64 8.22 -11.98 5.37
C ARG A 64 8.81 -13.40 5.40
N SER A 65 8.08 -14.39 4.90
CA SER A 65 8.54 -15.78 4.86
C SER A 65 9.38 -16.09 3.63
N CYS A 66 8.87 -15.81 2.42
CA CYS A 66 9.58 -16.16 1.18
C CYS A 66 10.38 -15.00 0.57
N ASN A 67 10.37 -13.82 1.21
CA ASN A 67 11.07 -12.59 0.79
C ASN A 67 10.75 -12.07 -0.63
N LYS A 68 9.71 -12.61 -1.28
CA LYS A 68 9.27 -12.16 -2.61
C LYS A 68 8.34 -10.95 -2.46
N ALA A 69 8.53 -9.96 -3.32
CA ALA A 69 7.61 -8.83 -3.45
C ALA A 69 6.49 -9.18 -4.43
N SER A 70 5.29 -8.68 -4.20
CA SER A 70 4.13 -8.90 -5.06
C SER A 70 3.22 -7.67 -5.03
N ARG A 71 2.71 -7.29 -6.21
CA ARG A 71 1.70 -6.25 -6.34
C ARG A 71 0.32 -6.83 -6.06
N TYR A 72 -0.56 -6.04 -5.48
CA TYR A 72 -1.92 -6.48 -5.20
C TYR A 72 -2.75 -6.63 -6.48
N ARG A 73 -2.55 -5.69 -7.42
CA ARG A 73 -3.19 -5.70 -8.73
C ARG A 73 -2.16 -5.90 -9.85
N ILE A 74 -2.53 -6.71 -10.84
CA ILE A 74 -1.76 -6.90 -12.08
C ILE A 74 -2.73 -6.67 -13.24
N LYS A 75 -2.42 -5.70 -14.12
CA LYS A 75 -3.27 -5.32 -15.26
C LYS A 75 -4.71 -4.94 -14.87
N GLY A 76 -4.93 -4.44 -13.65
CA GLY A 76 -6.24 -4.04 -13.14
C GLY A 76 -6.95 -5.11 -12.32
N ASP A 77 -6.55 -6.38 -12.45
CA ASP A 77 -7.14 -7.50 -11.73
C ASP A 77 -6.46 -7.77 -10.40
N TRP A 78 -7.24 -8.22 -9.41
CA TRP A 78 -6.72 -8.67 -8.13
C TRP A 78 -5.91 -9.95 -8.30
N HIS A 79 -4.60 -9.86 -8.01
CA HIS A 79 -3.69 -10.98 -8.07
C HIS A 79 -3.57 -11.73 -6.74
N VAL A 80 -3.97 -11.09 -5.63
CA VAL A 80 -3.86 -11.65 -4.28
C VAL A 80 -5.18 -11.52 -3.54
N LYS A 81 -5.40 -12.43 -2.58
CA LYS A 81 -6.47 -12.29 -1.61
C LYS A 81 -6.02 -11.30 -0.53
N ILE A 82 -6.81 -10.28 -0.27
CA ILE A 82 -6.52 -9.21 0.68
C ILE A 82 -7.79 -8.81 1.44
N ALA A 83 -7.62 -8.36 2.67
CA ALA A 83 -8.66 -7.74 3.49
C ALA A 83 -8.09 -6.50 4.19
N ASP A 84 -8.88 -5.43 4.21
CA ASP A 84 -8.49 -4.13 4.74
C ASP A 84 -9.02 -3.91 6.16
N PHE A 85 -8.21 -3.28 7.01
CA PHE A 85 -8.51 -3.04 8.41
C PHE A 85 -8.02 -1.65 8.87
N PRO A 86 -8.81 -0.97 9.72
CA PRO A 86 -8.39 0.29 10.33
C PRO A 86 -7.35 0.10 11.43
N ASN A 87 -7.37 -1.05 12.12
CA ASN A 87 -6.62 -1.26 13.36
C ASN A 87 -5.68 -2.46 13.20
N PRO A 88 -4.44 -2.39 13.73
CA PRO A 88 -3.49 -3.49 13.61
C PRO A 88 -3.95 -4.74 14.38
N ASN A 89 -4.63 -4.54 15.52
CA ASN A 89 -5.16 -5.63 16.34
C ASN A 89 -6.25 -6.41 15.59
N ALA A 90 -7.15 -5.71 14.89
CA ALA A 90 -8.19 -6.34 14.08
C ALA A 90 -7.59 -7.12 12.91
N ALA A 91 -6.60 -6.53 12.22
CA ALA A 91 -5.87 -7.20 11.15
C ALA A 91 -5.16 -8.47 11.65
N SER A 92 -4.51 -8.41 12.82
CA SER A 92 -3.80 -9.55 13.39
C SER A 92 -4.75 -10.68 13.82
N ALA A 93 -5.89 -10.34 14.44
CA ALA A 93 -6.91 -11.33 14.80
C ALA A 93 -7.44 -12.05 13.55
N TYR A 94 -7.81 -11.28 12.53
CA TYR A 94 -8.29 -11.83 11.26
C TYR A 94 -7.25 -12.68 10.54
N ALA A 95 -5.97 -12.28 10.58
CA ALA A 95 -4.89 -13.08 10.00
C ALA A 95 -4.78 -14.48 10.63
N GLY A 96 -4.97 -14.58 11.96
CA GLY A 96 -5.02 -15.84 12.68
C GLY A 96 -6.21 -16.71 12.28
N GLU A 97 -7.42 -16.14 12.33
CA GLU A 97 -8.66 -16.83 11.94
C GLU A 97 -8.61 -17.34 10.49
N TRP A 98 -8.06 -16.53 9.58
CA TRP A 98 -7.91 -16.93 8.19
C TRP A 98 -6.88 -18.07 8.04
N ALA A 99 -5.76 -18.02 8.76
CA ALA A 99 -4.78 -19.09 8.73
C ALA A 99 -5.38 -20.42 9.20
N GLU A 100 -6.11 -20.41 10.30
CA GLU A 100 -6.81 -21.62 10.81
C GLU A 100 -7.81 -22.18 9.81
N ARG A 101 -8.59 -21.31 9.14
CA ARG A 101 -9.53 -21.74 8.09
C ARG A 101 -8.84 -22.48 6.95
N ILE A 102 -7.73 -21.93 6.47
CA ILE A 102 -6.95 -22.55 5.38
C ILE A 102 -6.34 -23.88 5.82
N GLU A 103 -5.90 -23.99 7.06
CA GLU A 103 -5.39 -25.25 7.61
C GLU A 103 -6.49 -26.31 7.72
N MET A 104 -7.69 -25.94 8.17
CA MET A 104 -8.85 -26.84 8.21
C MET A 104 -9.24 -27.32 6.81
N GLU A 105 -9.39 -26.40 5.85
CA GLU A 105 -9.67 -26.73 4.44
C GLU A 105 -8.62 -27.69 3.86
N ARG A 106 -7.33 -27.47 4.17
CA ARG A 106 -6.24 -28.34 3.74
C ARG A 106 -6.37 -29.74 4.36
N ARG A 107 -6.76 -29.86 5.63
CA ARG A 107 -6.96 -31.13 6.33
C ARG A 107 -8.14 -31.91 5.76
N GLU A 108 -9.28 -31.24 5.51
CA GLU A 108 -10.45 -31.88 4.90
C GLU A 108 -10.16 -32.44 3.51
N MET A 109 -9.42 -31.69 2.69
CA MET A 109 -9.02 -32.16 1.36
C MET A 109 -8.08 -33.37 1.42
N GLN A 110 -7.28 -33.52 2.49
CA GLN A 110 -6.41 -34.68 2.67
C GLN A 110 -7.18 -35.94 3.08
N GLY A 111 -8.20 -35.82 3.95
CA GLY A 111 -9.06 -36.94 4.33
C GLY A 111 -9.83 -37.54 3.14
N LYS A 112 -10.39 -36.69 2.27
CA LYS A 112 -11.11 -37.16 1.07
C LYS A 112 -10.21 -37.92 0.09
N LYS A 113 -8.91 -37.58 0.02
CA LYS A 113 -7.93 -38.27 -0.85
C LYS A 113 -7.57 -39.65 -0.31
N THR A 114 -7.54 -39.83 1.01
CA THR A 114 -7.31 -41.14 1.61
C THR A 114 -8.51 -42.06 1.43
N ASP A 115 -9.75 -41.58 1.62
CA ASP A 115 -10.95 -42.40 1.41
C ASP A 115 -11.18 -42.81 -0.05
N ALA A 116 -10.82 -41.95 -1.01
CA ALA A 116 -10.88 -42.29 -2.44
C ALA A 116 -9.88 -43.37 -2.86
N LYS A 117 -8.79 -43.56 -2.10
CA LYS A 117 -7.72 -44.52 -2.43
C LYS A 117 -8.04 -45.97 -2.02
N TRP A 118 -8.98 -46.19 -1.10
CA TRP A 118 -9.34 -47.52 -0.58
C TRP A 118 -10.62 -48.12 -1.17
N LYS A 119 -11.27 -47.45 -2.12
CA LYS A 119 -12.44 -47.97 -2.85
C LYS A 119 -12.09 -48.68 -4.17
N LYS A 120 -10.93 -49.32 -4.26
CA LYS A 120 -10.53 -50.12 -5.42
C LYS A 120 -10.10 -51.52 -5.00
#